data_AF-B3DIH0-F1
#
_entry.id   AF-B3DIH0-F1
#
_cell.length_a   1.000
_cell.length_b   1.000
_cell.length_c   1.000
_cell.angle_alpha   90.00
_cell.angle_beta   90.00
_cell.angle_gamma   90.00
#
_symmetry.space_group_name_H-M   'P 1'
#
loop_
_entity.id
_entity.type
_entity.pdbx_description
1 polymer ?
#
loop_
_entity_poly.entity_id
_entity_poly.type
_entity_poly.pdbx_seq_one_letter_code
_entity_poly.pdbx_strand_id
1 'polypeptide(L)'
;MPDCSIYGNQSVLLLYTEAPTNLNNTVNFTVQPCPVSQSWYLLGNLKNGTTYSMSYKIGNDTSSVLTNTTTNVNDYQQIDTGLRARSGAMVVITVILSLAMVFLLVGIILVFFFFSG
;
A
#
# COMPACT_ATOMS: atom_id res chain seq x y z
N MET A 1 17.63 -19.07 4.64
CA MET A 1 18.44 -18.01 5.25
C MET A 1 19.58 -18.65 6.02
N PRO A 2 20.73 -17.96 6.19
CA PRO A 2 21.90 -18.51 6.85
C PRO A 2 21.67 -18.78 8.34
N ASP A 3 22.28 -19.84 8.84
CA ASP A 3 22.24 -20.23 10.25
C ASP A 3 23.01 -19.21 11.10
N CYS A 4 22.35 -18.64 12.13
CA CYS A 4 22.99 -17.66 13.02
C CYS A 4 24.15 -18.27 13.82
N SER A 5 24.17 -19.60 14.01
CA SER A 5 25.17 -20.29 14.83
C SER A 5 26.54 -20.31 14.15
N ILE A 6 26.54 -20.25 12.82
CA ILE A 6 27.74 -20.32 11.97
C ILE A 6 28.08 -18.94 11.41
N TYR A 7 27.07 -18.18 10.99
CA TYR A 7 27.24 -16.91 10.28
C TYR A 7 26.88 -15.67 11.12
N GLY A 8 26.65 -15.81 12.42
CA GLY A 8 26.36 -14.69 13.31
C GLY A 8 27.43 -13.59 13.21
N ASN A 9 27.00 -12.32 13.14
CA ASN A 9 27.83 -11.15 12.94
C ASN A 9 28.61 -11.10 11.60
N GLN A 10 28.38 -12.03 10.67
CA GLN A 10 28.99 -11.95 9.34
C GLN A 10 28.19 -11.03 8.42
N SER A 11 28.92 -10.36 7.52
CA SER A 11 28.33 -9.59 6.43
C SER A 11 27.92 -10.51 5.29
N VAL A 12 26.67 -10.36 4.86
CA VAL A 12 26.06 -11.08 3.76
C VAL A 12 25.80 -10.11 2.63
N LEU A 13 26.17 -10.52 1.43
CA LEU A 13 25.86 -9.79 0.21
C LEU A 13 24.66 -10.47 -0.45
N LEU A 14 23.50 -9.81 -0.44
CA LEU A 14 22.32 -10.23 -1.18
C LEU A 14 22.49 -9.78 -2.63
N LEU A 15 22.44 -10.71 -3.57
CA LEU A 15 22.36 -10.45 -5.00
C LEU A 15 20.91 -10.65 -5.43
N TYR A 16 20.30 -9.65 -6.06
CA TYR A 16 18.97 -9.81 -6.64
C TYR A 16 18.92 -9.23 -8.03
N THR A 17 18.29 -9.98 -8.93
CA THR A 17 18.15 -9.65 -10.35
C THR A 17 16.67 -9.45 -10.67
N GLU A 18 16.34 -8.31 -11.27
CA GLU A 18 15.00 -8.02 -11.77
C GLU A 18 14.77 -8.74 -13.11
N ALA A 19 13.68 -9.49 -13.26
CA ALA A 19 13.27 -10.07 -14.53
C ALA A 19 12.04 -9.31 -15.08
N PRO A 20 12.02 -8.94 -16.37
CA PRO A 20 12.94 -9.35 -17.45
C PRO A 20 14.11 -8.39 -17.71
N THR A 21 14.20 -7.26 -17.00
CA THR A 21 15.21 -6.22 -17.26
C THR A 21 16.66 -6.69 -17.03
N ASN A 22 16.85 -7.83 -16.35
CA ASN A 22 18.14 -8.40 -15.96
C ASN A 22 19.04 -7.38 -15.24
N LEU A 23 18.41 -6.45 -14.50
CA LEU A 23 19.13 -5.48 -13.71
C LEU A 23 19.62 -6.16 -12.42
N ASN A 24 20.93 -6.29 -12.29
CA ASN A 24 21.56 -6.88 -11.12
C ASN A 24 21.80 -5.80 -10.06
N ASN A 25 21.28 -6.02 -8.87
CA ASN A 25 21.51 -5.16 -7.73
C ASN A 25 22.05 -5.99 -6.56
N THR A 26 22.78 -5.32 -5.68
CA THR A 26 23.37 -5.94 -4.50
C THR A 26 23.12 -5.11 -3.26
N VAL A 27 22.78 -5.78 -2.16
CA VAL A 27 22.57 -5.15 -0.86
C VAL A 27 23.35 -5.90 0.19
N ASN A 28 24.09 -5.16 1.00
CA ASN A 28 24.84 -5.72 2.11
C ASN A 28 23.99 -5.64 3.38
N PHE A 29 23.92 -6.75 4.12
CA PHE A 29 23.28 -6.81 5.42
C PHE A 29 24.09 -7.70 6.36
N THR A 30 23.89 -7.58 7.67
CA THR A 30 24.57 -8.41 8.68
C THR A 30 23.62 -9.46 9.22
N VAL A 31 24.10 -10.68 9.45
CA VAL A 31 23.32 -11.72 10.14
C VAL A 31 23.31 -11.40 11.62
N GLN A 32 22.13 -11.36 12.22
CA GLN A 32 21.98 -11.15 13.65
C GLN A 32 22.55 -12.35 14.44
N PRO A 33 23.34 -12.13 15.52
CA PRO A 33 23.90 -13.22 16.30
C PRO A 33 22.81 -13.96 17.09
N CYS A 34 23.03 -15.26 17.33
CA CYS A 34 22.12 -16.06 18.16
C CYS A 34 22.08 -15.57 19.62
N PRO A 35 21.00 -15.85 20.37
CA PRO A 35 19.77 -16.55 19.93
C PRO A 35 18.81 -15.61 19.20
N VAL A 36 18.39 -16.00 17.99
CA VAL A 36 17.27 -15.37 17.27
C VAL A 36 16.22 -16.43 16.95
N SER A 37 14.95 -16.13 17.20
CA SER A 37 13.84 -17.08 16.94
C SER A 37 13.58 -17.24 15.44
N GLN A 38 13.75 -16.16 14.68
CA GLN A 38 13.61 -16.12 13.23
C GLN A 38 14.56 -15.05 12.69
N SER A 39 15.40 -15.39 11.72
CA SER A 39 16.13 -14.39 10.93
C SER A 39 15.28 -14.04 9.71
N TRP A 40 15.08 -12.75 9.46
CA TRP A 40 14.45 -12.24 8.25
C TRP A 40 15.15 -10.94 7.83
N TYR A 41 15.19 -10.70 6.54
CA TYR A 41 15.69 -9.45 5.98
C TYR A 41 14.62 -8.90 5.05
N LEU A 42 14.17 -7.68 5.31
CA LEU A 42 13.20 -6.99 4.47
C LEU A 42 13.95 -6.26 3.35
N LEU A 43 13.88 -6.81 2.14
CA LEU A 43 14.32 -6.09 0.95
C LEU A 43 13.25 -5.08 0.55
N GLY A 44 13.59 -3.79 0.59
CA GLY A 44 12.70 -2.69 0.22
C GLY A 44 13.03 -2.10 -1.16
N ASN A 45 12.16 -1.20 -1.63
CA ASN A 45 12.32 -0.48 -2.90
C ASN A 45 12.29 -1.37 -4.17
N LEU A 46 11.58 -2.49 -4.13
CA LEU A 46 11.31 -3.31 -5.32
C LEU A 46 10.12 -2.75 -6.10
N LYS A 47 10.08 -3.03 -7.41
CA LYS A 47 8.91 -2.75 -8.24
C LYS A 47 7.80 -3.74 -7.94
N ASN A 48 6.56 -3.26 -7.94
CA ASN A 48 5.36 -4.08 -7.75
C ASN A 48 5.14 -4.99 -8.97
N GLY A 49 4.53 -6.15 -8.74
CA GLY A 49 4.20 -7.12 -9.79
C GLY A 49 5.39 -7.64 -10.61
N THR A 50 6.61 -7.56 -10.07
CA THR A 50 7.85 -7.87 -10.78
C THR A 50 8.51 -9.12 -10.18
N THR A 51 9.11 -9.94 -11.05
CA THR A 51 9.81 -11.17 -10.64
C THR A 51 11.27 -10.86 -10.31
N TYR A 52 11.74 -11.34 -9.17
CA TYR A 52 13.12 -11.18 -8.73
C TYR A 52 13.76 -12.53 -8.44
N SER A 53 14.95 -12.75 -9.00
CA SER A 53 15.83 -13.87 -8.65
C SER A 53 16.83 -13.40 -7.62
N MET A 54 16.83 -14.00 -6.43
CA MET A 54 17.68 -13.61 -5.30
C MET A 54 18.60 -14.76 -4.88
N SER A 55 19.85 -14.43 -4.56
CA SER A 55 20.80 -15.30 -3.88
C SER A 55 21.57 -14.49 -2.85
N TYR A 56 22.16 -15.15 -1.86
CA TYR A 56 23.00 -14.49 -0.87
C TYR A 56 24.39 -15.13 -0.86
N LYS A 57 25.41 -14.30 -0.65
CA LYS A 57 26.81 -14.71 -0.55
C LYS A 57 27.37 -14.32 0.80
N ILE A 58 28.01 -15.27 1.49
CA ILE A 58 28.67 -15.07 2.78
C ILE A 58 30.09 -15.59 2.66
N GLY A 59 31.07 -14.68 2.69
CA GLY A 59 32.46 -15.04 2.40
C GLY A 59 32.59 -15.68 1.01
N ASN A 60 32.91 -16.98 0.97
CA ASN A 60 33.06 -17.75 -0.28
C ASN A 60 31.82 -18.58 -0.64
N ASP A 61 30.86 -18.72 0.29
CA ASP A 61 29.69 -19.56 0.10
C ASP A 61 28.55 -18.76 -0.55
N THR A 62 27.90 -19.36 -1.55
CA THR A 62 26.76 -18.78 -2.26
C THR A 62 25.54 -19.68 -2.10
N SER A 63 24.39 -19.08 -1.79
CA SER A 63 23.13 -19.80 -1.65
C SER A 63 22.56 -20.24 -2.99
N SER A 64 21.57 -21.14 -2.93
CA SER A 64 20.68 -21.39 -4.06
C SER A 64 19.95 -20.11 -4.48
N VAL A 65 19.65 -19.99 -5.78
CA VAL A 65 18.88 -18.89 -6.34
C VAL A 65 17.40 -19.16 -6.07
N LEU A 66 16.74 -18.24 -5.36
CA LEU A 66 15.31 -18.25 -5.12
C LEU A 66 14.65 -17.24 -6.06
N THR A 67 13.59 -17.66 -6.76
CA THR A 67 12.79 -16.73 -7.57
C THR A 67 11.50 -16.40 -6.82
N ASN A 68 11.22 -15.11 -6.63
CA ASN A 68 9.98 -14.66 -6.00
C ASN A 68 9.38 -13.46 -6.73
N THR A 69 8.06 -13.34 -6.72
CA THR A 69 7.31 -12.26 -7.36
C THR A 69 6.76 -11.31 -6.33
N THR A 70 7.00 -10.01 -6.50
CA THR A 70 6.36 -8.99 -5.64
C THR A 70 4.85 -8.93 -5.94
N THR A 71 4.07 -8.58 -4.93
CA THR A 71 2.63 -8.42 -5.10
C THR A 71 2.35 -7.29 -6.10
N ASN A 72 1.35 -7.51 -6.95
CA ASN A 72 0.84 -6.44 -7.78
C ASN A 72 -0.04 -5.55 -6.89
N VAL A 73 0.43 -4.34 -6.58
CA VAL A 73 -0.37 -3.34 -5.87
C VAL A 73 -1.07 -2.53 -6.95
N ASN A 74 -2.40 -2.62 -7.01
CA ASN A 74 -3.18 -1.69 -7.81
C ASN A 74 -2.92 -0.27 -7.31
N ASP A 75 -2.72 0.67 -8.23
CA ASP A 75 -2.58 2.09 -7.90
C ASP A 75 -3.74 2.51 -6.98
N TYR A 76 -3.44 3.23 -5.90
CA TYR A 76 -4.44 3.75 -4.97
C TYR A 76 -5.52 4.55 -5.72
N GLN A 77 -5.17 5.16 -6.85
CA GLN A 77 -6.12 5.87 -7.72
C GLN A 77 -7.16 4.96 -8.39
N GLN A 78 -6.86 3.67 -8.58
CA GLN A 78 -7.79 2.67 -9.12
C GLN A 78 -8.56 1.93 -8.04
N ILE A 79 -8.18 2.08 -6.76
CA ILE A 79 -9.03 1.62 -5.67
C ILE A 79 -10.26 2.53 -5.72
N ASP A 80 -11.33 2.05 -6.35
CA ASP A 80 -12.63 2.67 -6.18
C ASP A 80 -12.97 2.55 -4.69
N THR A 81 -12.69 3.63 -3.98
CA THR A 81 -12.97 3.71 -2.56
C THR A 81 -14.47 3.72 -2.30
N GLY A 82 -15.35 3.74 -3.32
CA GLY A 82 -16.80 3.85 -3.20
C GLY A 82 -17.26 5.14 -2.49
N LEU A 83 -16.30 5.94 -2.02
CA LEU A 83 -16.46 7.09 -1.15
C LEU A 83 -16.72 8.36 -1.95
N ARG A 84 -16.23 8.44 -3.20
CA ARG A 84 -16.43 9.61 -4.08
C ARG A 84 -17.90 9.77 -4.51
N ALA A 85 -18.61 8.67 -4.78
CA ALA A 85 -20.04 8.71 -5.09
C ALA A 85 -20.91 9.01 -3.85
N ARG A 86 -20.48 8.56 -2.66
CA ARG A 86 -21.23 8.77 -1.41
C ARG A 86 -21.19 10.24 -0.95
N SER A 87 -20.08 10.95 -1.14
CA SER A 87 -20.01 12.37 -0.74
C SER A 87 -20.87 13.27 -1.63
N GLY A 88 -20.88 13.03 -2.94
CA GLY A 88 -21.69 13.84 -3.88
C GLY A 88 -23.19 13.73 -3.62
N ALA A 89 -23.72 12.51 -3.49
CA ALA A 89 -25.14 12.29 -3.21
C ALA A 89 -25.58 12.90 -1.87
N MET A 90 -24.73 12.80 -0.83
CA MET A 90 -25.01 13.39 0.48
C MET A 90 -25.14 14.92 0.41
N VAL A 91 -24.25 15.59 -0.33
CA VAL A 91 -24.29 17.05 -0.52
C VAL A 91 -25.52 17.47 -1.33
N VAL A 92 -25.90 16.72 -2.37
CA VAL A 92 -27.08 17.05 -3.17
C VAL A 92 -28.37 16.95 -2.35
N ILE A 93 -28.50 15.90 -1.54
CA ILE A 93 -29.68 15.70 -0.68
C ILE A 93 -29.81 16.85 0.33
N THR A 94 -28.72 17.32 0.94
CA THR A 94 -28.79 18.42 1.92
C THR A 94 -29.17 19.76 1.27
N VAL A 95 -28.75 20.02 0.03
CA VAL A 95 -29.10 21.24 -0.72
C VAL A 95 -30.58 21.24 -1.14
N ILE A 96 -31.12 20.11 -1.60
CA ILE A 96 -32.54 20.03 -1.98
C ILE A 96 -33.43 20.24 -0.74
N LEU A 97 -33.06 19.64 0.39
CA LEU A 97 -33.80 19.79 1.65
C LEU A 97 -33.82 21.24 2.16
N SER A 98 -32.70 21.97 2.05
CA SER A 98 -32.67 23.38 2.48
C SER A 98 -33.54 24.27 1.60
N LEU A 99 -33.54 24.06 0.29
CA LEU A 99 -34.42 24.78 -0.65
C LEU A 99 -35.91 24.47 -0.38
N ALA A 100 -36.26 23.20 -0.17
CA ALA A 100 -37.63 22.80 0.14
C ALA A 100 -38.17 23.49 1.41
N MET A 101 -37.33 23.61 2.46
CA MET A 101 -37.71 24.31 3.69
C MET A 101 -37.94 25.81 3.47
N VAL A 102 -37.16 26.46 2.60
CA VAL A 102 -37.36 27.86 2.25
C VAL A 102 -38.69 28.07 1.51
N PHE A 103 -39.02 27.22 0.53
CA PHE A 103 -40.30 27.30 -0.18
C PHE A 103 -41.49 27.07 0.74
N LEU A 104 -41.36 26.13 1.68
CA LEU A 104 -42.40 25.86 2.69
C LEU A 104 -42.63 27.12 3.56
N LEU A 105 -41.56 27.76 4.03
CA LEU A 105 -41.67 29.01 4.81
C LEU A 105 -42.34 30.13 4.02
N VAL A 106 -41.97 30.35 2.75
CA VAL A 106 -42.61 31.37 1.90
C VAL A 106 -44.10 31.07 1.71
N GLY A 107 -44.46 29.81 1.46
CA GLY A 107 -45.85 29.37 1.35
C GLY A 107 -46.66 29.66 2.62
N ILE A 108 -46.10 29.36 3.80
CA ILE A 108 -46.75 29.66 5.08
C ILE A 108 -46.94 31.17 5.27
N ILE A 109 -45.93 31.99 4.96
CA ILE A 109 -46.02 33.45 5.10
C ILE A 109 -47.12 34.03 4.20
N LEU A 110 -47.22 33.56 2.95
CA LEU A 110 -48.24 34.02 2.01
C LEU A 110 -49.66 33.62 2.45
N VAL A 111 -49.85 32.39 2.95
CA VAL A 111 -51.14 31.94 3.48
C VAL A 111 -51.54 32.76 4.71
N PHE A 112 -50.59 33.04 5.61
CA PHE A 112 -50.85 33.84 6.80
C PHE A 112 -51.21 35.29 6.44
N PHE A 113 -50.51 35.88 5.46
CA PHE A 113 -50.81 37.24 4.98
C PHE A 113 -52.17 37.32 4.29
N PHE A 114 -52.52 36.33 3.46
CA PHE A 114 -53.81 36.29 2.77
C PHE A 114 -55.00 36.06 3.72
N PHE A 115 -54.80 35.32 4.82
CA PHE A 115 -55.87 35.09 5.80
C PHE A 115 -56.00 36.23 6.83
N SER A 116 -54.93 37.01 7.05
CA SER A 116 -54.91 38.12 8.00
C SER A 116 -55.34 39.46 7.40
N GLY A 117 -55.46 39.58 6.07
CA GLY A 117 -55.96 40.76 5.36
C GLY A 117 -57.42 40.59 4.97
#